data_AF-A0A7C8I4L7-F1
#
_entry.id   AF-A0A7C8I4L7-F1
#
_cell.length_a   1.000
_cell.length_b   1.000
_cell.length_c   1.000
_cell.angle_alpha   90.00
_cell.angle_beta   90.00
_cell.angle_gamma   90.00
#
_symmetry.space_group_name_H-M   'P 1'
#
loop_
_entity.id
_entity.type
_entity.pdbx_description
1 polymer ?
#
loop_
_entity_poly.entity_id
_entity_poly.type
_entity_poly.pdbx_seq_one_letter_code
_entity_poly.pdbx_strand_id
1 'polypeptide(L)'
;MSRHSALPSPSGPPSKIAIPRLERRRDPPAQAGVSSKQRVSRACLSCRARKIKCNGLLPRCSNCYENASPCVYASSRKDRLKTCVP
;
A
#
# COMPACT_ATOMS: atom_id res chain seq x y z
N MET A 1 -39.09 -5.62 38.46
CA MET A 1 -38.07 -6.55 37.93
C MET A 1 -38.30 -6.71 36.43
N SER A 2 -37.77 -5.81 35.60
CA SER A 2 -37.99 -5.86 34.14
C SER A 2 -36.72 -6.31 33.44
N ARG A 3 -36.73 -7.56 32.98
CA ARG A 3 -35.60 -8.20 32.31
C ARG A 3 -35.61 -7.74 30.86
N HIS A 4 -34.64 -6.92 30.48
CA HIS A 4 -34.41 -6.59 29.07
C HIS A 4 -33.83 -7.82 28.38
N SER A 5 -34.53 -8.38 27.39
CA SER A 5 -34.06 -9.50 26.59
C SER A 5 -32.94 -9.04 25.65
N ALA A 6 -31.74 -9.59 25.83
CA ALA A 6 -30.61 -9.38 24.92
C ALA A 6 -30.83 -10.17 23.62
N LEU A 7 -30.81 -9.46 22.48
CA LEU A 7 -30.73 -10.07 21.15
C LEU A 7 -29.29 -10.54 20.90
N PRO A 8 -29.05 -11.76 20.36
CA PRO A 8 -27.73 -12.18 19.96
C PRO A 8 -27.28 -11.40 18.71
N SER A 9 -26.20 -10.63 18.83
CA SER A 9 -25.54 -9.98 17.69
C SER A 9 -24.87 -11.03 16.79
N PRO A 10 -25.13 -11.05 15.47
CA PRO A 10 -24.40 -11.92 14.55
C PRO A 10 -22.98 -11.38 14.37
N SER A 11 -22.04 -11.91 15.15
CA SER A 11 -20.61 -11.63 15.04
C SER A 11 -19.97 -12.63 14.07
N GLY A 12 -20.22 -12.45 12.77
CA GLY A 12 -19.55 -13.20 11.71
C GLY A 12 -18.83 -12.24 10.75
N PRO A 13 -17.53 -12.45 10.43
CA PRO A 13 -16.90 -11.73 9.33
C PRO A 13 -17.58 -12.12 8.01
N PRO A 14 -17.80 -11.18 7.07
CA PRO A 14 -18.42 -11.50 5.80
C PRO A 14 -17.58 -12.52 5.03
N SER A 15 -18.23 -13.58 4.55
CA SER A 15 -17.64 -14.63 3.72
C SER A 15 -16.97 -13.99 2.50
N LYS A 16 -15.65 -14.14 2.37
CA LYS A 16 -14.91 -13.68 1.20
C LYS A 16 -15.25 -14.59 0.01
N ILE A 17 -16.08 -14.09 -0.89
CA ILE A 17 -16.39 -14.76 -2.16
C ILE A 17 -15.17 -14.62 -3.08
N ALA A 18 -14.68 -15.73 -3.62
CA ALA A 18 -13.62 -15.71 -4.62
C ALA A 18 -14.19 -15.19 -5.94
N ILE A 19 -13.80 -13.98 -6.34
CA ILE A 19 -14.20 -13.41 -7.63
C ILE A 19 -13.38 -14.11 -8.73
N PRO A 20 -14.02 -14.70 -9.75
CA PRO A 20 -13.31 -15.31 -10.87
C PRO A 20 -12.41 -14.28 -11.58
N ARG A 21 -11.17 -14.67 -11.90
CA ARG A 21 -10.27 -13.83 -12.71
C ARG A 21 -10.79 -13.85 -14.14
N LEU A 22 -11.58 -12.86 -14.52
CA LEU A 22 -12.00 -12.69 -15.92
C LEU A 22 -10.76 -12.63 -16.80
N GLU A 23 -10.76 -13.45 -17.85
CA GLU A 23 -9.68 -13.53 -18.83
C GLU A 23 -9.42 -12.13 -19.37
N ARG A 24 -8.27 -11.54 -19.00
CA ARG A 24 -7.84 -10.27 -19.56
C ARG A 24 -7.63 -10.55 -21.05
N ARG A 25 -8.53 -10.03 -21.90
CA ARG A 25 -8.42 -10.05 -23.37
C ARG A 25 -6.95 -9.88 -23.71
N ARG A 26 -6.33 -10.89 -24.33
CA ARG A 26 -4.89 -10.93 -24.58
C ARG A 26 -4.48 -9.68 -25.34
N ASP A 27 -4.03 -8.66 -24.61
CA ASP A 27 -3.30 -7.56 -25.19
C ASP A 27 -2.07 -8.20 -25.85
N PRO A 28 -1.78 -7.91 -27.14
CA PRO A 28 -0.54 -8.35 -27.76
C PRO A 28 0.63 -7.90 -26.87
N PRO A 29 1.74 -8.65 -26.82
CA PRO A 29 2.90 -8.25 -26.02
C PRO A 29 3.32 -6.86 -26.47
N ALA A 30 2.92 -5.85 -25.70
CA ALA A 30 3.35 -4.49 -25.88
C ALA A 30 4.87 -4.56 -25.83
N GLN A 31 5.46 -4.30 -26.99
CA GLN A 31 6.89 -4.38 -27.24
C GLN A 31 7.62 -3.84 -26.02
N ALA A 32 8.60 -4.61 -25.54
CA ALA A 32 9.51 -4.22 -24.48
C ALA A 32 10.41 -3.06 -24.97
N GLY A 33 9.80 -1.93 -25.30
CA GLY A 33 10.42 -0.67 -25.61
C GLY A 33 10.80 0.00 -24.30
N VAL A 34 12.08 -0.12 -23.99
CA VAL A 34 12.89 0.72 -23.11
C VAL A 34 12.33 2.12 -22.82
N SER A 35 11.45 2.20 -21.81
CA SER A 35 11.31 3.34 -20.89
C SER A 35 10.16 3.07 -19.91
N SER A 36 10.19 1.88 -19.30
CA SER A 36 9.38 1.62 -18.12
C SER A 36 9.86 2.58 -17.03
N LYS A 37 9.19 3.74 -16.92
CA LYS A 37 9.29 4.64 -15.76
C LYS A 37 9.09 3.76 -14.55
N GLN A 38 10.20 3.42 -13.90
CA GLN A 38 10.25 2.30 -13.00
C GLN A 38 9.17 2.52 -11.95
N ARG A 39 8.18 1.63 -11.91
CA ARG A 39 7.05 1.82 -11.00
C ARG A 39 7.62 1.78 -9.59
N VAL A 40 7.55 2.90 -8.90
CA VAL A 40 8.08 3.04 -7.55
C VAL A 40 7.32 2.09 -6.64
N SER A 41 8.02 1.13 -6.05
CA SER A 41 7.43 0.13 -5.16
C SER A 41 6.90 0.75 -3.86
N ARG A 42 7.52 1.84 -3.41
CA ARG A 42 7.14 2.53 -2.16
C ARG A 42 7.38 4.03 -2.24
N ALA A 43 6.33 4.83 -2.00
CA ALA A 43 6.46 6.27 -1.81
C ALA A 43 7.19 6.60 -0.49
N CYS A 44 7.95 7.71 -0.47
CA CYS A 44 8.52 8.24 0.76
C CYS A 44 7.43 8.71 1.75
N LEU A 45 7.80 8.90 3.01
CA LEU A 45 6.87 9.28 4.09
C LEU A 45 6.17 10.62 3.81
N SER A 46 6.89 11.62 3.30
CA SER A 46 6.32 12.94 3.01
C SER A 46 5.35 12.92 1.83
N CYS A 47 5.62 12.13 0.79
CA CYS A 47 4.67 11.94 -0.30
C CYS A 47 3.44 11.13 0.13
N ARG A 48 3.61 10.16 1.05
CA ARG A 48 2.48 9.43 1.66
C ARG A 48 1.59 10.35 2.49
N ALA A 49 2.18 11.16 3.37
CA ALA A 49 1.44 12.11 4.20
C ALA A 49 0.65 13.11 3.33
N ARG A 50 1.28 13.61 2.26
CA ARG A 50 0.64 14.51 1.29
C ARG A 50 -0.29 13.82 0.28
N LYS A 51 -0.33 12.48 0.27
CA LYS A 51 -1.10 11.65 -0.69
C LYS A 51 -0.82 11.98 -2.17
N ILE A 52 0.44 12.29 -2.49
CA ILE A 52 0.90 12.63 -3.85
C ILE A 52 1.77 11.54 -4.46
N LYS A 53 1.95 11.58 -5.79
CA LYS A 53 2.83 10.66 -6.52
C LYS A 53 4.29 10.87 -6.12
N CYS A 54 4.93 9.78 -5.69
CA CYS A 54 6.37 9.75 -5.44
C CYS A 54 7.08 9.14 -6.65
N ASN A 55 8.18 9.75 -7.10
CA ASN A 55 8.99 9.26 -8.22
C ASN A 55 10.16 8.36 -7.78
N GLY A 56 10.35 8.13 -6.48
CA GLY A 56 11.27 7.09 -6.01
C GLY A 56 12.76 7.41 -6.11
N LEU A 57 13.15 8.60 -6.57
CA LEU A 57 14.55 8.98 -6.70
C LEU A 57 15.23 9.03 -5.32
N LEU A 58 16.49 8.59 -5.29
CA LEU A 58 17.39 8.66 -4.13
C LEU A 58 18.50 9.68 -4.44
N PRO A 59 18.96 10.46 -3.45
CA PRO A 59 18.60 10.42 -2.02
C PRO A 59 17.27 11.14 -1.69
N ARG A 60 16.76 12.00 -2.57
CA ARG A 60 15.48 12.69 -2.41
C ARG A 60 14.62 12.56 -3.67
N CYS A 61 13.32 12.33 -3.48
CA CYS A 61 12.35 12.34 -4.57
C CYS A 61 12.13 13.78 -5.08
N SER A 62 11.76 13.98 -6.35
CA SER A 62 11.67 15.33 -6.96
C SER A 62 10.74 16.25 -6.19
N ASN A 63 9.57 15.74 -5.78
CA ASN A 63 8.62 16.54 -5.02
C ASN A 63 9.13 16.90 -3.62
N CYS A 64 10.01 16.11 -3.02
CA CYS A 64 10.62 16.48 -1.75
C CYS A 64 11.78 17.46 -1.94
N TYR A 65 12.53 17.34 -3.04
CA TYR A 65 13.58 18.28 -3.42
C TYR A 65 13.01 19.69 -3.64
N GLU A 66 11.98 19.83 -4.47
CA GLU A 66 11.37 21.13 -4.80
C GLU A 66 10.69 21.79 -3.60
N ASN A 67 10.11 21.00 -2.70
CA ASN A 67 9.42 21.52 -1.52
C ASN A 67 10.33 21.68 -0.30
N ALA A 68 11.65 21.45 -0.47
CA ALA A 68 12.64 21.45 0.62
C ALA A 68 12.19 20.62 1.85
N SER A 69 11.45 19.54 1.62
CA SER A 69 10.86 18.71 2.68
C SER A 69 11.72 17.48 2.97
N PRO A 70 11.68 16.93 4.19
CA PRO A 70 12.43 15.72 4.52
C PRO A 70 11.95 14.56 3.64
N CYS A 71 12.87 13.83 3.01
CA CYS A 71 12.54 12.69 2.15
C CYS A 71 13.01 11.39 2.80
N VAL A 72 12.16 10.79 3.62
CA VAL A 72 12.48 9.55 4.34
C VAL A 72 11.71 8.38 3.75
N TYR A 73 12.41 7.29 3.44
CA TYR A 73 11.79 6.02 3.07
C TYR A 73 11.82 5.10 4.30
N ALA A 74 10.67 4.72 4.84
CA ALA A 74 10.61 3.86 6.03
C ALA A 74 11.21 2.47 5.75
N SER A 75 12.12 1.97 6.59
CA SER A 75 12.68 0.61 6.49
C SER A 75 11.58 -0.46 6.49
N SER A 76 11.78 -1.53 5.72
CA SER A 76 10.76 -2.57 5.52
C SER A 76 10.38 -3.27 6.82
N ARG A 77 9.08 -3.60 6.98
CA ARG A 77 8.47 -4.25 8.16
C ARG A 77 9.05 -5.61 8.58
N LYS A 78 10.10 -6.11 7.90
CA LYS A 78 10.77 -7.36 8.29
C LYS A 78 11.57 -7.24 9.59
N ASP A 79 11.76 -6.02 10.10
CA ASP A 79 12.43 -5.76 11.37
C ASP A 79 11.47 -5.73 12.58
N ARG A 80 10.17 -5.51 12.38
CA ARG A 80 9.18 -5.47 13.48
C ARG A 80 8.94 -6.81 14.16
N LEU A 81 9.31 -7.92 13.50
CA LEU A 81 9.20 -9.28 14.05
C LEU A 81 10.45 -9.71 14.82
N LYS A 82 11.50 -8.87 14.88
CA LYS A 82 12.75 -9.18 15.61
C LYS A 82 12.79 -8.63 17.03
N THR A 83 11.80 -7.85 17.45
CA THR A 83 11.79 -7.21 18.78
C THR A 83 10.71 -7.75 19.72
N CYS A 84 10.27 -8.99 19.53
CA CYS A 84 9.83 -9.77 20.69
C CYS A 84 11.09 -10.19 21.46
N VAL A 85 11.73 -9.23 22.12
CA VAL A 85 12.75 -9.49 23.14
C VAL A 85 11.97 -9.83 24.42
N PRO A 86 12.29 -10.95 25.11
CA PRO A 86 11.51 -11.50 26.22
C PRO A 86 11.35 -10.53 27.40
#